data_AF-E3LMQ5-F1
#
_entry.id   AF-E3LMQ5-F1
#
_cell.length_a   1.000
_cell.length_b   1.000
_cell.length_c   1.000
_cell.angle_alpha   90.00
_cell.angle_beta   90.00
_cell.angle_gamma   90.00
#
_symmetry.space_group_name_H-M   'P 1'
#
loop_
_entity.id
_entity.type
_entity.pdbx_description
1 polymer ?
#
loop_
_entity_poly.entity_id
_entity_poly.type
_entity_poly.pdbx_seq_one_letter_code
_entity_poly.pdbx_strand_id
1 'polypeptide(L)'
;MASGAEFRQDMPPKGGYRAFNFHRTFPKLVWSPGTVVAAIFGATAYGVYSALEGKKAVITEKFEDVDINNAMQPFLTAERDRYWLKLMAKNRALEEEIMKDVPGWKTGTWYGEPVYFTLGDKWWDPSATEVSEHKSFKIGENDDTELLVFAHSWGSVEARDHLWRQHSEYAGPKFYDNWFPQWMSKWFW
;
A
#
# COMPACT_ATOMS: atom_id res chain seq x y z
N MET A 1 103.72 15.64 -23.37
CA MET A 1 102.70 14.60 -23.20
C MET A 1 101.51 15.24 -22.51
N ALA A 2 100.40 15.43 -23.22
CA ALA A 2 99.22 16.10 -22.67
C ALA A 2 98.61 15.26 -21.54
N SER A 3 98.38 15.89 -20.39
CA SER A 3 97.62 15.36 -19.25
C SER A 3 96.18 15.12 -19.69
N GLY A 4 95.82 13.84 -19.89
CA GLY A 4 94.46 13.44 -20.29
C GLY A 4 93.45 13.80 -19.22
N ALA A 5 92.39 14.52 -19.60
CA ALA A 5 91.30 14.85 -18.71
C ALA A 5 90.72 13.57 -18.06
N GLU A 6 90.58 13.58 -16.73
CA GLU A 6 90.09 12.47 -15.94
C GLU A 6 88.56 12.36 -16.10
N PHE A 7 88.11 11.66 -17.15
CA PHE A 7 86.69 11.43 -17.39
C PHE A 7 86.14 10.40 -16.39
N ARG A 8 85.33 10.87 -15.44
CA ARG A 8 84.54 10.00 -14.56
C ARG A 8 83.32 9.50 -15.33
N GLN A 9 83.46 8.36 -15.99
CA GLN A 9 82.36 7.69 -16.68
C GLN A 9 81.37 7.14 -15.65
N ASP A 10 80.07 7.36 -15.86
CA ASP A 10 79.04 6.74 -15.04
C ASP A 10 78.98 5.24 -15.36
N MET A 11 79.22 4.41 -14.35
CA MET A 11 79.33 2.96 -14.48
C MET A 11 78.41 2.30 -13.45
N PRO A 12 77.84 1.12 -13.76
CA PRO A 12 77.08 0.38 -12.77
C PRO A 12 77.95 0.10 -11.53
N PRO A 13 77.35 0.05 -10.33
CA PRO A 13 78.09 -0.22 -9.11
C PRO A 13 78.81 -1.58 -9.23
N LYS A 14 79.98 -1.70 -8.58
CA LYS A 14 80.73 -2.96 -8.54
C LYS A 14 79.85 -4.02 -7.87
N GLY A 15 79.35 -4.98 -8.65
CA GLY A 15 78.36 -5.99 -8.22
C GLY A 15 77.04 -5.98 -9.01
N GLY A 16 76.81 -4.98 -9.87
CA GLY A 16 75.61 -4.86 -10.70
C GLY A 16 74.39 -4.31 -9.96
N TYR A 17 73.32 -4.04 -10.70
CA TYR A 17 72.05 -3.60 -10.13
C TYR A 17 71.28 -4.78 -9.52
N ARG A 18 70.35 -4.49 -8.60
CA ARG A 18 69.45 -5.50 -8.04
C ARG A 18 68.68 -6.20 -9.16
N ALA A 19 68.56 -7.52 -9.07
CA ALA A 19 67.71 -8.30 -9.97
C ALA A 19 66.28 -7.74 -9.97
N PHE A 20 65.82 -7.33 -11.14
CA PHE A 20 64.46 -6.83 -11.35
C PHE A 20 63.55 -8.00 -11.70
N ASN A 21 62.41 -8.11 -11.00
CA ASN A 21 61.40 -9.09 -11.37
C ASN A 21 60.64 -8.59 -12.61
N PHE A 22 60.97 -9.15 -13.77
CA PHE A 22 60.31 -8.86 -15.03
C PHE A 22 59.07 -9.74 -15.27
N HIS A 23 58.82 -10.73 -14.41
CA HIS A 23 57.64 -11.60 -14.54
C HIS A 23 56.37 -10.87 -14.10
N ARG A 24 55.27 -11.18 -14.78
CA ARG A 24 53.95 -10.73 -14.37
C ARG A 24 53.59 -11.35 -13.02
N THR A 25 53.35 -10.50 -12.01
CA THR A 25 52.85 -10.93 -10.70
C THR A 25 51.36 -10.62 -10.61
N PHE A 26 50.56 -11.64 -10.31
CA PHE A 26 49.12 -11.47 -10.08
C PHE A 26 48.89 -11.18 -8.58
N PRO A 27 47.96 -10.27 -8.25
CA PRO A 27 47.58 -10.05 -6.87
C PRO A 27 46.90 -11.31 -6.31
N LYS A 28 47.19 -11.66 -5.06
CA LYS A 28 46.48 -12.73 -4.36
C LYS A 28 45.06 -12.25 -4.06
N LEU A 29 44.07 -13.00 -4.52
CA LEU A 29 42.67 -12.78 -4.17
C LEU A 29 42.46 -13.16 -2.69
N VAL A 30 41.87 -12.24 -1.92
CA VAL A 30 41.62 -12.46 -0.48
C VAL A 30 40.45 -13.42 -0.27
N TRP A 31 39.50 -13.47 -1.21
CA TRP A 31 38.29 -14.29 -1.11
C TRP A 31 38.25 -15.31 -2.25
N SER A 32 38.02 -16.57 -1.90
CA SER A 32 37.74 -17.59 -2.91
C SER A 32 36.31 -17.43 -3.44
N PRO A 33 36.01 -17.83 -4.69
CA PRO A 33 34.65 -17.79 -5.23
C PRO A 33 33.64 -18.52 -4.35
N GLY A 34 34.02 -19.68 -3.79
CA GLY A 34 33.16 -20.44 -2.87
C GLY A 34 32.84 -19.69 -1.57
N THR A 35 33.82 -18.96 -1.02
CA THR A 35 33.63 -18.13 0.18
C THR A 35 32.62 -17.01 -0.08
N VAL A 36 32.70 -16.37 -1.25
CA VAL A 36 31.76 -15.30 -1.63
C VAL A 36 30.34 -15.84 -1.76
N VAL A 37 30.17 -16.98 -2.44
CA VAL A 37 28.84 -17.62 -2.58
C VAL A 37 28.26 -18.01 -1.22
N ALA A 38 29.07 -18.60 -0.34
CA ALA A 38 28.61 -18.97 1.01
C ALA A 38 28.20 -17.75 1.84
N ALA A 39 28.96 -16.65 1.76
CA ALA A 39 28.64 -15.42 2.46
C ALA A 39 27.33 -14.79 1.95
N ILE A 40 27.14 -14.73 0.63
CA ILE A 40 25.88 -14.24 0.03
C ILE A 40 24.71 -15.13 0.42
N PHE A 41 24.87 -16.45 0.36
CA PHE A 41 23.83 -17.39 0.77
C PHE A 41 23.43 -17.19 2.24
N GLY A 42 24.40 -17.07 3.15
CA GLY A 42 24.14 -16.80 4.56
C GLY A 42 23.42 -15.46 4.79
N ALA A 43 23.85 -14.40 4.12
CA ALA A 43 23.21 -13.08 4.19
C ALA A 43 21.77 -13.12 3.67
N THR A 44 21.51 -13.79 2.55
CA THR A 44 20.17 -13.94 1.97
C THR A 44 19.26 -14.78 2.87
N ALA A 45 19.75 -15.91 3.39
CA ALA A 45 18.97 -16.75 4.29
C ALA A 45 18.56 -16.00 5.57
N TYR A 46 19.47 -15.22 6.15
CA TYR A 46 19.17 -14.35 7.28
C TYR A 46 18.18 -13.23 6.91
N GLY A 47 18.36 -12.61 5.74
CA GLY A 47 17.42 -11.60 5.23
C GLY A 47 16.00 -12.14 5.10
N VAL A 48 15.83 -13.32 4.50
CA VAL A 48 14.52 -14.00 4.41
C VAL A 48 13.94 -14.29 5.79
N TYR A 49 14.75 -14.79 6.72
CA TYR A 49 14.31 -15.04 8.11
C TYR A 49 13.77 -13.76 8.76
N SER A 50 14.54 -12.67 8.73
CA SER A 50 14.13 -11.38 9.31
C SER A 50 12.88 -10.78 8.64
N ALA A 51 12.74 -10.97 7.33
CA ALA A 51 11.57 -10.50 6.59
C ALA A 51 10.30 -11.26 6.98
N LEU A 52 10.40 -12.58 7.21
CA LEU A 52 9.29 -13.38 7.71
C LEU A 52 8.87 -12.95 9.12
N GLU A 53 9.81 -12.67 10.02
CA GLU A 53 9.49 -12.12 11.35
C GLU A 53 8.82 -10.75 11.26
N GLY A 54 9.35 -9.83 10.44
CA GLY A 54 8.76 -8.51 10.24
C GLY A 54 7.34 -8.58 9.66
N LYS A 55 7.09 -9.51 8.72
CA LYS A 55 5.76 -9.73 8.16
C LYS A 55 4.75 -10.15 9.23
N LYS A 56 5.13 -11.03 10.17
CA LYS A 56 4.25 -11.44 11.27
C LYS A 56 3.81 -10.26 12.11
N ALA A 57 4.74 -9.37 12.48
CA ALA A 57 4.44 -8.18 13.25
C ALA A 57 3.46 -7.23 12.53
N VAL A 58 3.71 -6.94 11.24
CA VAL A 58 2.82 -6.09 10.43
C VAL A 58 1.42 -6.69 10.28
N ILE A 59 1.33 -8.02 10.14
CA ILE A 59 0.04 -8.70 10.08
C ILE A 59 -0.71 -8.57 11.40
N THR A 60 -0.04 -8.77 12.55
CA THR A 60 -0.63 -8.58 13.87
C THR A 60 -1.17 -7.15 14.05
N GLU A 61 -0.37 -6.14 13.71
CA GLU A 61 -0.81 -4.73 13.74
C GLU A 61 -2.04 -4.50 12.87
N LYS A 62 -2.06 -5.04 11.63
CA LYS A 62 -3.22 -4.91 10.75
C LYS A 62 -4.47 -5.62 11.29
N PHE A 63 -4.33 -6.71 12.03
CA PHE A 63 -5.46 -7.35 12.70
C PHE A 63 -6.06 -6.45 13.78
N GLU A 64 -5.22 -5.80 14.59
CA GLU A 64 -5.66 -4.85 15.61
C GLU A 64 -6.44 -3.69 14.96
N ASP A 65 -5.92 -3.12 13.87
CA ASP A 65 -6.60 -2.07 13.11
C ASP A 65 -7.98 -2.52 12.59
N VAL A 66 -8.08 -3.73 12.03
CA VAL A 66 -9.33 -4.26 11.50
C VAL A 66 -10.35 -4.50 12.62
N ASP A 67 -9.91 -5.00 13.77
CA ASP A 67 -10.80 -5.25 14.91
C ASP A 67 -11.33 -3.93 15.48
N ILE A 68 -10.48 -2.91 15.60
CA ILE A 68 -10.89 -1.54 15.98
C ILE A 68 -11.92 -0.99 14.99
N ASN A 69 -11.69 -1.13 13.68
CA ASN A 69 -12.64 -0.68 12.66
C ASN A 69 -13.97 -1.41 12.75
N ASN A 70 -13.96 -2.73 12.97
CA ASN A 70 -15.17 -3.53 13.12
C ASN A 70 -15.97 -3.12 14.39
N ALA A 71 -15.27 -2.85 15.49
CA ALA A 71 -15.88 -2.33 16.72
C ALA A 71 -16.52 -0.95 16.53
N MET A 72 -15.93 -0.08 15.70
CA MET A 72 -16.43 1.26 15.41
C MET A 72 -17.52 1.30 14.32
N GLN A 73 -17.53 0.32 13.41
CA GLN A 73 -18.46 0.24 12.29
C GLN A 73 -19.94 0.46 12.64
N PRO A 74 -20.52 -0.14 13.70
CA PRO A 74 -21.93 0.09 14.02
C PRO A 74 -22.24 1.55 14.38
N PHE A 75 -21.32 2.25 15.05
CA PHE A 75 -21.50 3.67 15.38
C PHE A 75 -21.44 4.54 14.13
N LEU A 76 -20.42 4.33 13.28
CA LEU A 76 -20.25 5.08 12.04
C LEU A 76 -21.44 4.86 11.08
N THR A 77 -21.93 3.62 11.01
CA THR A 77 -23.10 3.28 10.19
C THR A 77 -24.35 3.98 10.73
N ALA A 78 -24.57 3.97 12.04
CA ALA A 78 -25.72 4.64 12.65
C ALA A 78 -25.68 6.17 12.47
N GLU A 79 -24.51 6.79 12.56
CA GLU A 79 -24.34 8.23 12.30
C GLU A 79 -24.61 8.57 10.84
N ARG A 80 -24.06 7.78 9.91
CA ARG A 80 -24.31 7.91 8.47
C ARG A 80 -25.80 7.78 8.15
N ASP A 81 -26.47 6.76 8.67
CA ASP A 81 -27.88 6.51 8.40
C ASP A 81 -28.77 7.65 8.94
N ARG A 82 -28.46 8.18 10.13
CA ARG A 82 -29.13 9.38 10.69
C ARG A 82 -28.94 10.60 9.80
N TYR A 83 -27.73 10.79 9.27
CA TYR A 83 -27.43 11.90 8.36
C TYR A 83 -28.22 11.76 7.04
N TRP A 84 -28.23 10.57 6.44
CA TRP A 84 -28.99 10.29 5.22
C TRP A 84 -30.48 10.53 5.36
N LEU A 85 -31.12 10.04 6.42
CA LEU A 85 -32.54 10.25 6.64
C LEU A 85 -32.89 11.73 6.79
N LYS A 86 -32.06 12.50 7.50
CA LYS A 86 -32.22 13.96 7.64
C LYS A 86 -32.08 14.67 6.29
N LEU A 87 -31.13 14.27 5.46
CA LEU A 87 -30.93 14.84 4.14
C LEU A 87 -32.12 14.52 3.23
N MET A 88 -32.53 13.25 3.15
CA MET A 88 -33.66 12.82 2.34
C MET A 88 -34.96 13.51 2.73
N ALA A 89 -35.18 13.75 4.03
CA ALA A 89 -36.32 14.54 4.50
C ALA A 89 -36.28 15.99 3.98
N LYS A 90 -35.10 16.63 3.97
CA LYS A 90 -34.92 17.97 3.40
C LYS A 90 -35.13 17.98 1.89
N ASN A 91 -34.55 17.02 1.17
CA ASN A 91 -34.69 16.92 -0.28
C ASN A 91 -36.15 16.74 -0.69
N ARG A 92 -36.92 15.88 0.03
CA ARG A 92 -38.35 15.70 -0.24
C ARG A 92 -39.17 16.97 0.02
N ALA A 93 -38.87 17.71 1.10
CA ALA A 93 -39.55 18.97 1.38
C ALA A 93 -39.28 20.03 0.29
N LEU A 94 -38.03 20.08 -0.19
CA LEU A 94 -37.63 20.97 -1.28
C LEU A 94 -38.24 20.54 -2.63
N GLU A 95 -38.28 19.24 -2.91
CA GLU A 95 -38.93 18.68 -4.10
C GLU A 95 -40.42 19.05 -4.14
N GLU A 96 -41.12 18.94 -3.01
CA GLU A 96 -42.53 19.32 -2.91
C GLU A 96 -42.74 20.83 -3.13
N GLU A 97 -41.85 21.67 -2.63
CA GLU A 97 -41.90 23.13 -2.85
C GLU A 97 -41.66 23.52 -4.31
N ILE A 98 -40.66 22.91 -4.96
CA ILE A 98 -40.25 23.24 -6.34
C ILE A 98 -41.22 22.64 -7.37
N MET A 99 -41.71 21.43 -7.14
CA MET A 99 -42.51 20.69 -8.12
C MET A 99 -44.03 20.88 -7.97
N LYS A 100 -44.48 21.75 -7.05
CA LYS A 100 -45.90 22.05 -6.81
C LYS A 100 -46.68 22.45 -8.08
N ASP A 101 -46.01 23.13 -9.01
CA ASP A 101 -46.63 23.70 -10.20
C ASP A 101 -46.62 22.72 -11.41
N VAL A 102 -46.01 21.53 -11.25
CA VAL A 102 -45.89 20.53 -12.32
C VAL A 102 -47.05 19.54 -12.27
N PRO A 103 -47.92 19.48 -13.31
CA PRO A 103 -49.08 18.60 -13.30
C PRO A 103 -48.67 17.13 -13.32
N GLY A 104 -49.25 16.33 -12.40
CA GLY A 104 -48.99 14.89 -12.31
C GLY A 104 -47.69 14.52 -11.60
N TRP A 105 -46.95 15.49 -11.04
CA TRP A 105 -45.79 15.20 -10.20
C TRP A 105 -46.24 14.69 -8.82
N LYS A 106 -45.61 13.61 -8.36
CA LYS A 106 -45.79 13.07 -7.02
C LYS A 106 -44.41 12.88 -6.40
N THR A 107 -44.15 13.60 -5.31
CA THR A 107 -42.86 13.63 -4.61
C THR A 107 -42.32 12.22 -4.35
N GLY A 108 -41.06 11.98 -4.70
CA GLY A 108 -40.38 10.69 -4.52
C GLY A 108 -40.77 9.60 -5.53
N THR A 109 -41.52 9.95 -6.58
CA THR A 109 -41.82 9.05 -7.72
C THR A 109 -41.54 9.77 -9.02
N TRP A 110 -41.23 9.02 -10.06
CA TRP A 110 -41.11 9.57 -11.40
C TRP A 110 -42.51 9.67 -12.03
N TYR A 111 -43.15 10.84 -11.95
CA TYR A 111 -44.52 11.06 -12.46
C TYR A 111 -45.55 10.01 -12.00
N GLY A 112 -45.45 9.57 -10.74
CA GLY A 112 -46.34 8.55 -10.16
C GLY A 112 -45.85 7.11 -10.29
N GLU A 113 -44.79 6.85 -11.06
CA GLU A 113 -44.14 5.54 -11.17
C GLU A 113 -42.93 5.43 -10.23
N PRO A 114 -42.70 4.27 -9.60
CA PRO A 114 -41.49 4.04 -8.81
C PRO A 114 -40.26 3.99 -9.73
N VAL A 115 -39.17 4.63 -9.32
CA VAL A 115 -37.90 4.64 -10.09
C VAL A 115 -37.31 3.23 -10.20
N TYR A 116 -37.46 2.40 -9.16
CA TYR A 116 -36.97 1.03 -9.13
C TYR A 116 -38.11 0.02 -9.23
N PHE A 117 -38.29 -0.58 -10.41
CA PHE A 117 -39.34 -1.57 -10.64
C PHE A 117 -39.09 -2.93 -9.98
N THR A 118 -37.81 -3.33 -9.82
CA THR A 118 -37.44 -4.68 -9.36
C THR A 118 -37.32 -4.81 -7.84
N LEU A 119 -37.24 -3.69 -7.11
CA LEU A 119 -36.97 -3.70 -5.68
C LEU A 119 -38.22 -3.90 -4.81
N GLY A 120 -39.40 -3.55 -5.30
CA GLY A 120 -40.61 -3.48 -4.48
C GLY A 120 -40.44 -2.50 -3.31
N ASP A 121 -40.79 -2.93 -2.09
CA ASP A 121 -40.72 -2.12 -0.86
C ASP A 121 -39.32 -2.08 -0.20
N LYS A 122 -38.28 -2.56 -0.89
CA LYS A 122 -36.93 -2.62 -0.34
C LYS A 122 -36.26 -1.25 -0.39
N TRP A 123 -35.53 -0.90 0.67
CA TRP A 123 -34.67 0.28 0.70
C TRP A 123 -33.46 0.14 -0.24
N TRP A 124 -33.14 1.23 -0.95
CA TRP A 124 -31.92 1.38 -1.74
C TRP A 124 -31.16 2.61 -1.25
N ASP A 125 -29.84 2.47 -1.11
CA ASP A 125 -29.00 3.57 -0.65
C ASP A 125 -28.95 4.68 -1.71
N PRO A 126 -29.06 5.96 -1.31
CA PRO A 126 -29.10 7.07 -2.24
C PRO A 126 -27.77 7.21 -2.99
N SER A 127 -27.84 7.61 -4.26
CA SER A 127 -26.63 7.82 -5.05
C SER A 127 -25.86 9.04 -4.54
N ALA A 128 -24.54 9.07 -4.77
CA ALA A 128 -23.72 10.24 -4.38
C ALA A 128 -24.24 11.54 -5.00
N THR A 129 -24.82 11.48 -6.20
CA THR A 129 -25.42 12.62 -6.90
C THR A 129 -26.65 13.15 -6.15
N GLU A 130 -27.60 12.28 -5.77
CA GLU A 130 -28.80 12.64 -5.00
C GLU A 130 -28.47 13.26 -3.64
N VAL A 131 -27.35 12.84 -3.04
CA VAL A 131 -26.85 13.37 -1.76
C VAL A 131 -26.11 14.69 -1.94
N SER A 132 -25.40 14.88 -3.05
CA SER A 132 -24.48 16.00 -3.27
C SER A 132 -25.09 17.20 -3.98
N GLU A 133 -26.25 17.06 -4.63
CA GLU A 133 -26.91 18.14 -5.37
C GLU A 133 -27.28 19.37 -4.51
N HIS A 134 -27.29 19.25 -3.18
CA HIS A 134 -27.50 20.38 -2.25
C HIS A 134 -26.21 21.09 -1.81
N LYS A 135 -25.04 20.61 -2.22
CA LYS A 135 -23.77 21.32 -2.08
C LYS A 135 -23.23 21.53 -3.49
N SER A 136 -23.58 22.67 -4.10
CA SER A 136 -22.88 23.11 -5.32
C SER A 136 -21.38 23.09 -5.02
N PHE A 137 -20.64 22.29 -5.78
CA PHE A 137 -19.19 22.16 -5.68
C PHE A 137 -18.57 23.54 -5.94
N LYS A 138 -18.25 24.27 -4.86
CA LYS A 138 -17.58 25.55 -4.96
C LYS A 138 -16.07 25.31 -4.94
N ILE A 139 -15.44 25.52 -6.09
CA ILE A 139 -13.99 25.63 -6.21
C ILE A 139 -13.64 27.04 -5.70
N GLY A 140 -13.52 27.20 -4.38
CA GLY A 140 -13.31 28.49 -3.74
C GLY A 140 -12.69 28.35 -2.35
N GLU A 141 -11.71 29.21 -2.08
CA GLU A 141 -10.57 29.02 -1.16
C GLU A 141 -10.86 28.92 0.35
N ASN A 142 -12.11 29.02 0.82
CA ASN A 142 -12.42 28.96 2.25
C ASN A 142 -13.79 28.33 2.56
N ASP A 143 -14.11 27.19 1.94
CA ASP A 143 -15.37 26.48 2.21
C ASP A 143 -15.10 25.05 2.68
N ASP A 144 -15.32 24.84 3.97
CA ASP A 144 -15.49 23.61 4.75
C ASP A 144 -16.71 22.80 4.29
N THR A 145 -16.93 22.69 2.97
CA THR A 145 -17.91 21.78 2.40
C THR A 145 -17.40 20.35 2.48
N GLU A 146 -17.56 19.83 3.67
CA GLU A 146 -17.67 18.44 4.09
C GLU A 146 -18.30 17.53 3.01
N LEU A 147 -17.46 17.05 2.09
CA LEU A 147 -17.56 15.71 1.47
C LEU A 147 -17.14 14.68 2.53
N LEU A 148 -17.86 14.65 3.65
CA LEU A 148 -17.48 13.92 4.86
C LEU A 148 -17.72 12.41 4.79
N VAL A 149 -18.26 11.88 3.68
CA VAL A 149 -18.54 10.45 3.61
C VAL A 149 -17.30 9.64 3.21
N PHE A 150 -16.28 10.27 2.61
CA PHE A 150 -15.08 9.57 2.10
C PHE A 150 -13.73 10.24 2.44
N ALA A 151 -13.67 11.12 3.44
CA ALA A 151 -12.50 11.98 3.69
C ALA A 151 -11.24 11.28 4.25
N HIS A 152 -11.21 9.95 4.44
CA HIS A 152 -10.07 9.29 5.10
C HIS A 152 -9.32 8.22 4.31
N SER A 153 -9.63 7.99 3.03
CA SER A 153 -8.80 7.09 2.21
C SER A 153 -8.63 7.61 0.80
N TRP A 154 -7.39 7.83 0.39
CA TRP A 154 -7.03 7.95 -1.03
C TRP A 154 -7.62 6.77 -1.81
N GLY A 155 -8.08 6.94 -3.06
CA GLY A 155 -8.75 5.86 -3.80
C GLY A 155 -7.94 4.56 -3.93
N SER A 156 -6.60 4.64 -3.85
CA SER A 156 -5.73 3.45 -3.77
C SER A 156 -5.77 2.74 -2.42
N VAL A 157 -6.04 3.46 -1.34
CA VAL A 157 -6.20 2.95 0.03
C VAL A 157 -7.59 2.38 0.22
N GLU A 158 -8.63 3.05 -0.30
CA GLU A 158 -10.02 2.58 -0.28
C GLU A 158 -10.17 1.19 -0.92
N ALA A 159 -9.63 1.01 -2.12
CA ALA A 159 -9.64 -0.28 -2.80
C ALA A 159 -8.89 -1.36 -1.99
N ARG A 160 -7.77 -0.99 -1.34
CA ARG A 160 -6.98 -1.93 -0.53
C ARG A 160 -7.69 -2.32 0.76
N ASP A 161 -8.30 -1.38 1.47
CA ASP A 161 -8.97 -1.62 2.75
C ASP A 161 -10.34 -2.29 2.57
N HIS A 162 -11.07 -2.01 1.48
CA HIS A 162 -12.31 -2.72 1.16
C HIS A 162 -12.06 -4.17 0.71
N LEU A 163 -11.02 -4.42 -0.07
CA LEU A 163 -10.64 -5.78 -0.45
C LEU A 163 -10.13 -6.61 0.74
N TRP A 164 -9.66 -5.96 1.80
CA TRP A 164 -9.16 -6.58 3.03
C TRP A 164 -10.19 -6.77 4.15
N ARG A 165 -11.48 -6.53 3.89
CA ARG A 165 -12.53 -6.89 4.86
C ARG A 165 -12.55 -8.41 5.03
N GLN A 166 -11.90 -8.88 6.10
CA GLN A 166 -11.82 -10.26 6.54
C GLN A 166 -11.68 -11.27 5.38
N HIS A 167 -10.47 -11.40 4.82
CA HIS A 167 -10.17 -12.62 4.08
C HIS A 167 -10.33 -13.80 5.04
N SER A 168 -11.26 -14.72 4.74
CA SER A 168 -11.45 -15.95 5.50
C SER A 168 -10.17 -16.78 5.60
N GLU A 169 -9.20 -16.54 4.71
CA GLU A 169 -7.85 -17.11 4.69
C GLU A 169 -7.04 -16.85 5.97
N TYR A 170 -7.42 -15.86 6.77
CA TYR A 170 -6.76 -15.53 8.03
C TYR A 170 -7.31 -16.29 9.24
N ALA A 171 -8.57 -16.70 9.20
CA ALA A 171 -9.26 -17.39 10.30
C ALA A 171 -9.57 -18.87 10.01
N GLY A 172 -9.56 -19.27 8.74
CA GLY A 172 -9.83 -20.64 8.29
C GLY A 172 -8.58 -21.46 7.95
N PRO A 173 -8.68 -22.80 7.92
CA PRO A 173 -7.61 -23.65 7.45
C PRO A 173 -7.26 -23.32 5.99
N LYS A 174 -5.99 -23.03 5.73
CA LYS A 174 -5.52 -22.65 4.40
C LYS A 174 -5.40 -23.88 3.51
N PHE A 175 -5.51 -23.69 2.19
CA PHE A 175 -5.46 -24.80 1.23
C PHE A 175 -4.19 -25.66 1.37
N TYR A 176 -3.08 -25.06 1.84
CA TYR A 176 -1.78 -25.70 2.01
C TYR A 176 -1.54 -26.31 3.39
N ASP A 177 -2.42 -26.09 4.38
CA ASP A 177 -2.28 -26.68 5.72
C ASP A 177 -2.39 -28.21 5.69
N ASN A 178 -3.07 -28.76 4.69
CA ASN A 178 -3.18 -30.21 4.48
C ASN A 178 -1.94 -30.82 3.81
N TRP A 179 -1.12 -30.01 3.12
CA TRP A 179 -0.02 -30.49 2.28
C TRP A 179 1.34 -30.32 2.95
N PHE A 180 1.48 -29.34 3.85
CA PHE A 180 2.72 -29.12 4.57
C PHE A 180 2.65 -29.71 5.99
N PRO A 181 3.70 -30.43 6.43
CA PRO A 181 3.92 -30.74 7.82
C PRO A 181 3.73 -29.52 8.75
N GLN A 182 3.04 -29.71 9.87
CA GLN A 182 2.73 -28.65 10.84
C GLN A 182 3.95 -27.90 11.39
N TRP A 183 5.14 -28.48 11.32
CA TRP A 183 6.36 -27.81 11.73
C TRP A 183 6.83 -26.74 10.71
N MET A 184 6.49 -26.90 9.43
CA MET A 184 6.79 -25.91 8.38
C MET A 184 5.74 -24.81 8.30
N SER A 185 4.48 -25.08 8.65
CA SER A 185 3.41 -24.07 8.58
C SER A 185 3.71 -22.83 9.42
N LYS A 186 4.46 -22.98 10.53
CA LYS A 186 4.95 -21.88 11.39
C LYS A 186 5.82 -20.83 10.67
N TRP A 187 6.35 -21.17 9.49
CA TRP A 187 7.22 -20.32 8.68
C TRP A 187 6.51 -19.70 7.47
N PHE A 188 5.39 -20.27 7.03
CA PHE A 188 4.59 -19.76 5.92
C PHE A 188 3.59 -18.69 6.33
N TRP A 189 3.31 -18.60 7.64
CA TRP A 189 2.54 -17.53 8.26
C TRP A 189 3.41 -16.32 8.54
#